data_AF-A0A936VY59-F1
#
_entry.id   AF-A0A936VY59-F1
#
_cell.length_a   1.000
_cell.length_b   1.000
_cell.length_c   1.000
_cell.angle_alpha   90.00
_cell.angle_beta   90.00
_cell.angle_gamma   90.00
#
_symmetry.space_group_name_H-M   'P 1'
#
loop_
_entity.id
_entity.type
_entity.pdbx_description
1 polymer ?
#
loop_
_entity_poly.entity_id
_entity_poly.type
_entity_poly.pdbx_seq_one_letter_code
_entity_poly.pdbx_strand_id
1 'polypeptide(L)'
;MQTIPIQGAYVTANPTSPLALADCDNGGISNIIECQNGGDPLNPSDDCDVINSGVVDICDTLAVNPTSPLANVDCDGDGQTNTVECTNNTDPGDPWQYLHISTNLYLCYSKSNKPIGIGGLR
;
A
#
# COMPACT_ATOMS: atom_id res chain seq x y z
N MET A 1 5.01 -20.39 0.18
CA MET A 1 6.11 -19.81 -0.63
C MET A 1 5.65 -19.88 -2.07
N GLN A 2 5.01 -18.82 -2.55
CA GLN A 2 4.69 -18.70 -3.97
C GLN A 2 6.03 -18.66 -4.71
N THR A 3 6.22 -19.55 -5.67
CA THR A 3 7.46 -19.60 -6.43
C THR A 3 7.55 -18.32 -7.23
N ILE A 4 8.53 -17.47 -6.95
CA ILE A 4 8.84 -16.31 -7.78
C ILE A 4 9.02 -16.85 -9.21
N PRO A 5 8.12 -16.54 -10.17
CA PRO A 5 8.25 -17.04 -11.52
C PRO A 5 9.58 -16.54 -12.11
N ILE A 6 10.06 -17.18 -13.18
CA ILE A 6 11.30 -16.77 -13.89
C ILE A 6 11.37 -15.26 -14.19
N GLN A 7 10.21 -14.58 -14.24
CA GLN A 7 10.07 -13.12 -14.37
C GLN A 7 10.65 -12.36 -13.16
N GLY A 8 10.38 -12.80 -11.94
CA GLY A 8 10.85 -12.08 -10.74
C GLY A 8 12.36 -12.17 -10.53
N ALA A 9 13.00 -13.26 -11.00
CA ALA A 9 14.48 -13.34 -11.02
C ALA A 9 15.10 -12.32 -12.00
N TYR A 10 14.48 -12.09 -13.16
CA TYR A 10 14.94 -11.07 -14.10
C TYR A 10 14.71 -9.65 -13.55
N VAL A 11 13.52 -9.39 -13.00
CA VAL A 11 13.13 -8.08 -12.44
C VAL A 11 14.08 -7.68 -11.31
N THR A 12 14.34 -8.58 -10.36
CA THR A 12 15.25 -8.31 -9.22
C THR A 12 16.70 -8.13 -9.65
N ALA A 13 17.16 -8.82 -10.71
CA ALA A 13 18.50 -8.64 -11.27
C ALA A 13 18.65 -7.36 -12.11
N ASN A 14 17.54 -6.79 -12.59
CA ASN A 14 17.52 -5.62 -13.47
C ASN A 14 16.49 -4.57 -12.98
N PRO A 15 16.71 -3.97 -11.79
CA PRO A 15 15.69 -3.18 -11.08
C PRO A 15 15.30 -1.88 -11.80
N THR A 16 16.12 -1.41 -12.73
CA THR A 16 15.85 -0.19 -13.53
C THR A 16 15.39 -0.51 -14.95
N SER A 17 15.19 -1.78 -15.29
CA SER A 17 14.68 -2.16 -16.60
C SER A 17 13.24 -1.65 -16.78
N PRO A 18 12.79 -1.40 -18.03
CA PRO A 18 11.40 -1.03 -18.29
C PRO A 18 10.39 -2.03 -17.72
N LEU A 19 10.73 -3.32 -17.69
CA LEU A 19 9.88 -4.35 -17.08
C LEU A 19 9.83 -4.21 -15.56
N ALA A 20 10.96 -3.94 -14.91
CA ALA A 20 10.99 -3.78 -13.45
C ALA A 20 10.19 -2.56 -12.98
N LEU A 21 10.19 -1.47 -13.77
CA LEU A 21 9.45 -0.24 -13.48
C LEU A 21 7.99 -0.27 -13.96
N ALA A 22 7.59 -1.27 -14.73
CA ALA A 22 6.21 -1.45 -15.17
C ALA A 22 5.35 -2.04 -14.06
N ASP A 23 4.05 -1.93 -14.24
CA ASP A 23 2.99 -2.59 -13.48
C ASP A 23 2.26 -3.46 -14.51
N CYS A 24 2.53 -4.77 -14.49
CA CYS A 24 2.11 -5.68 -15.56
C CYS A 24 0.67 -6.18 -15.42
N ASP A 25 0.15 -6.24 -14.21
CA ASP A 25 -1.22 -6.65 -13.92
C ASP A 25 -2.18 -5.47 -13.72
N ASN A 26 -1.65 -4.25 -13.64
CA ASN A 26 -2.39 -3.04 -13.34
C ASN A 26 -3.00 -3.09 -11.93
N GLY A 27 -2.27 -3.63 -10.96
CA GLY A 27 -2.63 -3.64 -9.54
C GLY A 27 -2.30 -2.31 -8.84
N GLY A 28 -1.41 -1.51 -9.41
CA GLY A 28 -1.00 -0.20 -8.90
C GLY A 28 0.35 -0.17 -8.19
N ILE A 29 0.99 -1.33 -8.01
CA ILE A 29 2.38 -1.48 -7.56
C ILE A 29 3.24 -1.94 -8.74
N SER A 30 4.49 -1.45 -8.81
CA SER A 30 5.41 -1.87 -9.88
C SER A 30 6.00 -3.26 -9.60
N ASN A 31 6.28 -4.00 -10.67
CA ASN A 31 6.83 -5.35 -10.65
C ASN A 31 8.04 -5.51 -9.71
N ILE A 32 8.94 -4.51 -9.66
CA ILE A 32 10.13 -4.57 -8.79
C ILE A 32 9.78 -4.54 -7.31
N ILE A 33 8.78 -3.74 -6.93
CA ILE A 33 8.33 -3.63 -5.54
C ILE A 33 7.64 -4.94 -5.15
N GLU A 34 6.76 -5.48 -5.98
CA GLU A 34 6.11 -6.76 -5.69
C GLU A 34 7.12 -7.89 -5.54
N CYS A 35 8.04 -8.04 -6.51
CA CYS A 35 9.06 -9.09 -6.47
C CYS A 35 9.97 -9.01 -5.23
N GLN A 36 10.30 -7.80 -4.78
CA GLN A 36 11.14 -7.60 -3.59
C GLN A 36 10.39 -7.88 -2.28
N ASN A 37 9.06 -7.79 -2.28
CA ASN A 37 8.22 -7.93 -1.10
C ASN A 37 7.35 -9.20 -1.10
N GLY A 38 7.54 -10.08 -2.11
CA GLY A 38 6.89 -11.37 -2.18
C GLY A 38 5.50 -11.38 -2.84
N GLY A 39 5.11 -10.28 -3.50
CA GLY A 39 3.95 -10.22 -4.40
C GLY A 39 4.21 -10.90 -5.75
N ASP A 40 3.16 -11.05 -6.54
CA ASP A 40 3.19 -11.67 -7.86
C ASP A 40 2.84 -10.62 -8.94
N PRO A 41 3.81 -10.17 -9.78
CA PRO A 41 3.64 -9.12 -10.82
C PRO A 41 2.56 -9.32 -11.88
N LEU A 42 1.78 -10.40 -11.76
CA LEU A 42 0.72 -10.82 -12.65
C LEU A 42 -0.62 -10.99 -11.91
N ASN A 43 -0.69 -10.65 -10.62
CA ASN A 43 -1.84 -10.80 -9.76
C ASN A 43 -2.18 -9.48 -9.04
N PRO A 44 -3.09 -8.66 -9.60
CA PRO A 44 -3.35 -7.30 -9.11
C PRO A 44 -4.06 -7.26 -7.75
N SER A 45 -4.43 -8.43 -7.22
CA SER A 45 -5.08 -8.54 -5.90
C SER A 45 -4.08 -8.68 -4.76
N ASP A 46 -2.80 -8.99 -5.02
CA ASP A 46 -1.78 -9.09 -3.97
C ASP A 46 -0.97 -7.80 -3.75
N ASP A 47 -1.19 -6.77 -4.57
CA ASP A 47 -0.69 -5.42 -4.33
C ASP A 47 -1.05 -4.89 -2.94
N CYS A 48 -2.28 -5.13 -2.48
CA CYS A 48 -2.69 -4.77 -1.11
C CYS A 48 -1.91 -5.56 -0.06
N ASP A 49 -1.50 -6.81 -0.32
CA ASP A 49 -0.64 -7.57 0.60
C ASP A 49 0.77 -6.96 0.67
N VAL A 50 1.31 -6.51 -0.47
CA VAL A 50 2.59 -5.80 -0.54
C VAL A 50 2.52 -4.47 0.23
N ILE A 51 1.42 -3.74 0.11
CA ILE A 51 1.14 -2.53 0.87
C ILE A 51 1.04 -2.79 2.37
N ASN A 52 0.26 -3.79 2.77
CA ASN A 52 -0.01 -4.13 4.16
C ASN A 52 1.25 -4.65 4.89
N SER A 53 2.33 -4.94 4.14
CA SER A 53 3.66 -5.20 4.69
C SER A 53 4.36 -3.93 5.23
N GLY A 54 3.82 -2.73 4.94
CA GLY A 54 4.34 -1.43 5.39
C GLY A 54 5.52 -0.91 4.58
N VAL A 55 5.81 -1.50 3.42
CA VAL A 55 6.97 -1.15 2.58
C VAL A 55 6.68 0.04 1.65
N VAL A 56 5.41 0.23 1.28
CA VAL A 56 4.93 1.34 0.45
C VAL A 56 3.87 2.11 1.21
N ASP A 57 4.00 3.43 1.26
CA ASP A 57 2.96 4.33 1.75
C ASP A 57 1.96 4.58 0.60
N ILE A 58 0.71 4.10 0.73
CA ILE A 58 -0.30 4.25 -0.34
C ILE A 58 -0.57 5.72 -0.62
N CYS A 59 -0.55 6.57 0.40
CA CYS A 59 -0.86 7.99 0.23
C CYS A 59 0.20 8.71 -0.61
N ASP A 60 1.47 8.31 -0.51
CA ASP A 60 2.52 8.79 -1.40
C ASP A 60 2.29 8.31 -2.85
N THR A 61 1.90 7.06 -3.04
CA THR A 61 1.55 6.50 -4.37
C THR A 61 0.39 7.26 -5.01
N LEU A 62 -0.68 7.53 -4.25
CA LEU A 62 -1.86 8.26 -4.72
C LEU A 62 -1.60 9.75 -4.90
N ALA A 63 -0.64 10.34 -4.19
CA ALA A 63 -0.23 11.72 -4.43
C ALA A 63 0.43 11.91 -5.81
N VAL A 64 1.17 10.89 -6.28
CA VAL A 64 1.81 10.90 -7.60
C VAL A 64 0.86 10.43 -8.71
N ASN A 65 0.04 9.42 -8.43
CA ASN A 65 -0.95 8.87 -9.36
C ASN A 65 -2.33 8.72 -8.70
N PRO A 66 -3.14 9.80 -8.66
CA PRO A 66 -4.47 9.76 -8.05
C PRO A 66 -5.45 8.80 -8.74
N THR A 67 -5.15 8.39 -9.97
CA THR A 67 -5.95 7.44 -10.76
C THR A 67 -5.43 6.01 -10.67
N SER A 68 -4.53 5.72 -9.72
CA SER A 68 -4.04 4.37 -9.48
C SER A 68 -5.20 3.40 -9.23
N PRO A 69 -5.10 2.13 -9.68
CA PRO A 69 -6.05 1.07 -9.35
C PRO A 69 -6.32 0.96 -7.83
N LEU A 70 -5.31 1.25 -7.01
CA LEU A 70 -5.38 1.26 -5.55
C LEU A 70 -6.31 2.34 -4.97
N ALA A 71 -6.65 3.38 -5.72
CA ALA A 71 -7.37 4.54 -5.19
C ALA A 71 -8.74 4.18 -4.58
N ASN A 72 -9.47 3.27 -5.22
CA ASN A 72 -10.83 2.87 -4.83
C ASN A 72 -10.89 1.50 -4.16
N VAL A 73 -9.73 0.94 -3.80
CA VAL A 73 -9.62 -0.32 -3.05
C VAL A 73 -9.58 0.01 -1.56
N ASP A 74 -10.09 -0.91 -0.74
CA ASP A 74 -9.98 -0.94 0.72
C ASP A 74 -8.95 -2.03 1.03
N CYS A 75 -7.67 -1.64 1.18
CA CYS A 75 -6.59 -2.62 1.27
C CYS A 75 -6.51 -3.31 2.63
N ASP A 76 -6.95 -2.63 3.70
CA ASP A 76 -6.88 -3.17 5.05
C ASP A 76 -8.20 -3.82 5.53
N GLY A 77 -9.31 -3.54 4.83
CA GLY A 77 -10.61 -4.15 5.01
C GLY A 77 -11.45 -3.50 6.11
N ASP A 78 -11.18 -2.23 6.46
CA ASP A 78 -11.93 -1.52 7.50
C ASP A 78 -13.23 -0.83 7.02
N GLY A 79 -13.48 -0.89 5.71
CA GLY A 79 -14.66 -0.38 5.05
C GLY A 79 -14.49 0.98 4.39
N GLN A 80 -13.29 1.56 4.41
CA GLN A 80 -12.96 2.82 3.76
C GLN A 80 -12.02 2.57 2.57
N THR A 81 -12.12 3.38 1.53
CA THR A 81 -11.16 3.27 0.42
C THR A 81 -9.88 4.02 0.76
N ASN A 82 -8.76 3.56 0.19
CA ASN A 82 -7.44 4.18 0.36
C ASN A 82 -7.47 5.70 0.10
N THR A 83 -8.22 6.16 -0.92
CA THR A 83 -8.35 7.62 -1.19
C THR A 83 -9.07 8.37 -0.07
N VAL A 84 -10.13 7.77 0.49
CA VAL A 84 -10.89 8.37 1.60
C VAL A 84 -10.02 8.47 2.83
N GLU A 85 -9.24 7.43 3.11
CA GLU A 85 -8.32 7.37 4.23
C GLU A 85 -7.20 8.41 4.11
N CYS A 86 -6.54 8.48 2.95
CA CYS A 86 -5.52 9.50 2.69
C CYS A 86 -6.08 10.93 2.81
N THR A 87 -7.34 11.17 2.43
CA THR A 87 -7.99 12.48 2.59
C THR A 87 -8.30 12.79 4.07
N ASN A 88 -8.54 11.76 4.88
CA ASN A 88 -8.84 11.88 6.30
C ASN A 88 -7.59 11.80 7.19
N ASN A 89 -6.39 11.71 6.60
CA ASN A 89 -5.11 11.49 7.30
C ASN A 89 -5.11 10.22 8.16
N THR A 90 -5.76 9.14 7.70
CA THR A 90 -5.61 7.79 8.24
C THR A 90 -4.66 6.97 7.35
N ASP A 91 -4.18 5.84 7.85
CA ASP A 91 -3.26 4.93 7.16
C ASP A 91 -4.05 3.82 6.44
N PRO A 92 -4.04 3.79 5.10
CA PRO A 92 -4.74 2.78 4.30
C PRO A 92 -4.28 1.32 4.45
N GLY A 93 -3.23 1.07 5.23
CA GLY A 93 -2.77 -0.28 5.58
C GLY A 93 -3.05 -0.67 7.04
N ASP A 94 -3.78 0.14 7.79
CA ASP A 94 -4.05 -0.09 9.22
C ASP A 94 -5.56 -0.12 9.53
N PRO A 95 -6.16 -1.32 9.59
CA PRO A 95 -7.61 -1.48 9.63
C PRO A 95 -8.27 -1.07 10.94
N TRP A 96 -7.48 -0.50 11.85
CA TRP A 96 -7.91 -0.02 13.14
C TRP A 96 -7.80 1.51 13.23
N GLN A 97 -7.43 2.21 12.15
CA GLN A 97 -7.30 3.67 12.17
C GLN A 97 -8.62 4.41 12.00
N TYR A 98 -9.63 3.86 11.31
CA TYR A 98 -10.89 4.56 11.07
C TYR A 98 -11.68 4.93 12.33
N LEU A 99 -11.53 4.19 13.45
CA LEU A 99 -12.25 4.48 14.69
C LEU A 99 -11.81 5.80 15.37
N HIS A 100 -10.68 6.38 14.96
CA HIS A 100 -10.06 7.53 15.65
C HIS A 100 -10.68 8.91 15.37
N ILE A 101 -11.55 9.06 14.37
CA ILE A 101 -12.17 10.37 14.06
C ILE A 101 -13.49 10.64 14.81
N SER A 102 -14.07 9.65 15.49
CA SER A 102 -15.41 9.81 16.13
C SER A 102 -15.41 9.73 17.65
N THR A 103 -14.36 9.21 18.28
CA THR A 103 -14.26 9.15 19.74
C THR A 103 -12.83 9.39 20.18
N ASN A 104 -12.62 10.29 21.14
CA ASN A 104 -11.37 10.47 21.88
C ASN A 104 -11.04 9.21 22.74
N LEU A 105 -11.21 8.01 22.19
CA LEU A 105 -11.07 6.74 22.86
C LEU A 105 -9.77 6.09 22.40
N TYR A 106 -8.69 6.42 23.09
CA TYR A 106 -7.44 5.68 23.05
C TYR A 106 -7.71 4.24 23.55
N LEU A 107 -7.80 3.26 22.65
CA LEU A 107 -7.67 1.80 22.86
C LEU A 107 -7.65 1.19 21.43
N CYS A 108 -6.56 0.74 20.79
CA CYS A 108 -5.30 0.14 21.23
C CYS A 108 -4.22 0.24 20.12
N TYR A 109 -2.95 0.39 20.54
CA TYR A 109 -1.66 0.04 19.89
C TYR A 109 -1.58 -0.09 18.35
N SER A 110 -0.96 0.90 17.68
CA SER A 110 -0.43 0.71 16.32
C SER A 110 0.80 -0.19 16.35
N LYS A 111 0.90 -1.13 15.40
CA LYS A 111 2.05 -2.04 15.26
C LYS A 111 3.35 -1.33 14.87
N SER A 112 3.30 -0.05 14.51
CA SER A 112 4.39 0.58 13.76
C SER A 112 5.24 1.57 14.55
N ASN A 113 4.89 1.94 15.80
CA ASN A 113 5.62 2.96 16.58
C ASN A 113 5.87 4.29 15.82
N LYS A 114 5.21 4.51 14.68
CA LYS A 114 5.27 5.76 13.91
C LYS A 114 4.46 6.77 14.72
N PRO A 115 5.06 7.87 15.21
CA PRO A 115 4.30 8.86 15.94
C PRO A 115 3.21 9.37 15.00
N ILE A 116 1.95 9.26 15.45
CA ILE A 116 0.82 9.98 14.88
C ILE A 116 1.24 11.44 14.81
N GLY A 117 1.52 11.90 13.59
CA GLY A 117 1.74 13.30 13.32
C GLY A 117 0.44 14.00 13.66
N ILE A 118 0.35 14.57 14.87
CA ILE A 118 -0.67 15.56 15.19
C ILE A 118 -0.41 16.80 14.33
N GLY A 119 -0.84 16.71 13.07
CA GLY A 119 -0.80 17.77 12.09
C GLY A 119 -1.76 18.88 12.48
N GLY A 120 -1.30 19.75 13.38
CA GLY A 120 -1.63 21.16 13.43
C GLY A 120 -3.10 21.54 13.60
N LEU A 121 -3.50 21.85 14.83
CA LEU A 121 -4.44 22.94 15.07
C LEU A 121 -3.77 24.25 14.62
N ARG A 122 -4.01 24.70 13.38
CA ARG A 122 -4.10 26.11 12.99
C ARG A 122 -5.01 26.28 11.77
#